data_AF-A0A3B8KXF6-F1
#
_entry.id   AF-A0A3B8KXF6-F1
#
_cell.length_a   1.000
_cell.length_b   1.000
_cell.length_c   1.000
_cell.angle_alpha   90.00
_cell.angle_beta   90.00
_cell.angle_gamma   90.00
#
_symmetry.space_group_name_H-M   'P 1'
#
loop_
_entity.id
_entity.type
_entity.pdbx_description
1 polymer ?
#
loop_
_entity_poly.entity_id
_entity_poly.type
_entity_poly.pdbx_seq_one_letter_code
_entity_poly.pdbx_strand_id
1 'polypeptide(L)'
;MRTLSLTTACFLLGFSVMTTGCSDPGGSAACIPVSLTVTYKGEPVEGAEVTFHAAGEGARTCQGRTDASGRAAIGTFSIDDGALAGAYKVSVAKAVEQNDSKGYNDPSLVSGGTGNPAGGSGLQAQDPNAGYLKDISGKDGQPLETPNALPAKYASHATSGIAFTVQGPDANDFKVELTD
;
A
#
# COMPACT_ATOMS: atom_id res chain seq x y z
N MET A 1 -72.73 28.98 18.86
CA MET A 1 -72.14 30.21 19.43
C MET A 1 -70.68 29.91 19.77
N ARG A 2 -69.78 29.90 18.78
CA ARG A 2 -68.75 30.92 18.50
C ARG A 2 -67.99 31.40 19.75
N THR A 3 -66.84 30.79 20.01
CA THR A 3 -65.68 31.49 20.58
C THR A 3 -64.49 31.24 19.65
N LEU A 4 -64.12 32.31 18.96
CA LEU A 4 -63.00 32.46 18.05
C LEU A 4 -61.95 33.30 18.83
N SER A 5 -60.75 32.78 19.07
CA SER A 5 -59.54 33.56 19.42
C SER A 5 -58.33 32.65 19.20
N LEU A 6 -57.63 32.78 18.08
CA LEU A 6 -56.41 33.60 17.92
C LEU A 6 -55.24 33.13 18.79
N THR A 7 -54.50 32.13 18.31
CA THR A 7 -53.07 32.01 18.59
C THR A 7 -52.37 31.33 17.41
N THR A 8 -52.38 32.02 16.28
CA THR A 8 -51.38 31.83 15.22
C THR A 8 -50.04 32.31 15.77
N ALA A 9 -49.18 31.41 16.26
CA ALA A 9 -47.73 31.58 16.35
C ALA A 9 -47.09 30.47 17.21
N CYS A 10 -46.92 29.27 16.66
CA CYS A 10 -45.80 28.39 17.04
C CYS A 10 -45.59 27.28 16.00
N PHE A 11 -45.77 27.63 14.73
CA PHE A 11 -45.31 26.84 13.60
C PHE A 11 -43.90 27.35 13.28
N LEU A 12 -42.89 27.06 14.12
CA LEU A 12 -41.45 27.36 13.91
C LEU A 12 -40.58 27.15 15.17
N LEU A 13 -40.53 25.97 15.81
CA LEU A 13 -39.36 25.63 16.66
C LEU A 13 -39.34 24.15 17.04
N GLY A 14 -38.28 23.44 16.62
CA GLY A 14 -38.06 22.03 16.94
C GLY A 14 -37.29 21.24 15.90
N PHE A 15 -36.73 21.89 14.88
CA PHE A 15 -35.75 21.29 13.97
C PHE A 15 -34.34 21.70 14.43
N SER A 16 -33.79 20.96 15.39
CA SER A 16 -32.44 21.18 15.95
C SER A 16 -32.08 19.95 16.77
N VAL A 17 -30.98 19.21 16.59
CA VAL A 17 -29.79 19.37 15.78
C VAL A 17 -29.22 17.95 15.65
N MET A 18 -29.15 17.40 14.43
CA MET A 18 -28.27 16.29 14.11
C MET A 18 -26.99 16.90 13.52
N THR A 19 -26.14 17.45 14.38
CA THR A 19 -24.78 17.82 13.95
C THR A 19 -23.96 16.56 13.88
N THR A 20 -23.86 16.07 12.65
CA THR A 20 -22.80 15.23 12.11
C THR A 20 -21.47 15.47 12.82
N GLY A 21 -20.88 14.40 13.35
CA GLY A 21 -19.49 14.38 13.73
C GLY A 21 -18.63 14.82 12.54
N CYS A 22 -17.96 15.95 12.70
CA CYS A 22 -16.86 16.32 11.83
C CYS A 22 -15.67 15.46 12.27
N SER A 23 -15.52 14.30 11.65
CA SER A 23 -14.26 13.56 11.68
C SER A 23 -13.26 14.37 10.87
N ASP A 24 -12.35 15.10 11.53
CA ASP A 24 -11.18 15.71 10.90
C ASP A 24 -10.40 14.63 10.13
N PRO A 25 -10.35 14.67 8.79
CA PRO A 25 -9.55 13.74 8.02
C PRO A 25 -8.12 14.25 8.04
N GLY A 26 -7.42 13.97 9.15
CA GLY A 26 -6.00 14.25 9.29
C GLY A 26 -5.23 13.67 8.11
N GLY A 27 -4.51 14.52 7.37
CA GLY A 27 -3.60 14.13 6.27
C GLY A 27 -4.27 13.78 4.93
N SER A 28 -5.44 13.14 4.94
CA SER A 28 -6.11 12.66 3.72
C SER A 28 -6.79 13.75 2.88
N ALA A 29 -7.02 14.95 3.43
CA ALA A 29 -7.66 16.04 2.68
C ALA A 29 -6.86 16.51 1.44
N ALA A 30 -5.57 16.20 1.37
CA ALA A 30 -4.72 16.48 0.21
C ALA A 30 -4.61 15.29 -0.77
N CYS A 31 -5.01 14.08 -0.35
CA CYS A 31 -4.93 12.90 -1.18
C CYS A 31 -6.14 12.80 -2.10
N ILE A 32 -5.87 12.53 -3.37
CA ILE A 32 -6.87 12.30 -4.40
C ILE A 32 -7.13 10.79 -4.45
N PRO A 33 -8.38 10.32 -4.44
CA PRO A 33 -8.66 8.89 -4.57
C PRO A 33 -8.07 8.33 -5.87
N VAL A 34 -7.27 7.27 -5.76
CA VAL A 34 -6.63 6.61 -6.90
C VAL A 34 -6.89 5.12 -6.85
N SER A 35 -7.28 4.55 -7.99
CA SER A 35 -7.26 3.10 -8.22
C SER A 35 -6.45 2.72 -9.44
N LEU A 36 -5.89 1.51 -9.41
CA LEU A 36 -5.23 0.87 -10.55
C LEU A 36 -5.83 -0.51 -10.78
N THR A 37 -6.31 -0.78 -11.99
CA THR A 37 -6.63 -2.14 -12.44
C THR A 37 -5.47 -2.70 -13.24
N VAL A 38 -4.96 -3.86 -12.81
CA VAL A 38 -3.84 -4.57 -13.44
C VAL A 38 -4.34 -5.85 -14.07
N THR A 39 -4.06 -6.01 -15.36
CA THR A 39 -4.28 -7.25 -16.11
C THR A 39 -2.97 -7.76 -16.70
N TYR A 40 -2.81 -9.07 -16.84
CA TYR A 40 -1.68 -9.70 -17.51
C TYR A 40 -2.22 -10.77 -18.47
N LYS A 41 -1.92 -10.64 -19.76
CA LYS A 41 -2.40 -11.57 -20.81
C LYS A 41 -3.93 -11.70 -20.84
N GLY A 42 -4.63 -10.60 -20.58
CA GLY A 42 -6.10 -10.53 -20.56
C GLY A 42 -6.74 -11.04 -19.26
N GLU A 43 -5.97 -11.49 -18.27
CA GLU A 43 -6.48 -11.94 -16.98
C GLU A 43 -6.21 -10.91 -15.86
N PRO A 44 -7.16 -10.68 -14.93
CA PRO A 44 -6.92 -9.82 -13.79
C PRO A 44 -5.82 -10.39 -12.89
N VAL A 45 -4.89 -9.55 -12.47
CA VAL A 45 -3.79 -9.97 -11.60
C VAL A 45 -4.17 -9.76 -10.15
N GLU A 46 -4.61 -10.81 -9.47
CA GLU A 46 -4.88 -10.76 -8.02
C GLU A 46 -3.60 -10.82 -7.17
N GLY A 47 -3.59 -10.08 -6.07
CA GLY A 47 -2.59 -10.17 -5.00
C GLY A 47 -1.24 -9.55 -5.33
N ALA A 48 -1.13 -8.79 -6.42
CA ALA A 48 0.07 -8.06 -6.79
C ALA A 48 0.23 -6.80 -5.95
N GLU A 49 1.45 -6.56 -5.51
CA GLU A 49 1.86 -5.30 -4.90
C GLU A 49 2.13 -4.28 -6.01
N VAL A 50 1.48 -3.13 -5.89
CA VAL A 50 1.61 -2.00 -6.79
C VAL A 50 2.24 -0.86 -6.02
N THR A 51 3.31 -0.29 -6.56
CA THR A 51 3.97 0.88 -5.96
C THR A 51 4.05 2.01 -6.98
N PHE A 52 3.53 3.18 -6.59
CA PHE A 52 3.62 4.44 -7.32
C PHE A 52 4.82 5.20 -6.77
N HIS A 53 5.93 5.20 -7.50
CA HIS A 53 7.16 5.89 -7.14
C HIS A 53 7.07 7.36 -7.58
N ALA A 54 7.23 8.29 -6.64
CA ALA A 54 7.19 9.71 -6.94
C ALA A 54 8.27 10.10 -7.96
N ALA A 55 7.88 10.83 -9.01
CA ALA A 55 8.76 11.28 -10.09
C ALA A 55 8.73 12.80 -10.31
N GLY A 56 8.03 13.55 -9.46
CA GLY A 56 7.91 15.02 -9.54
C GLY A 56 7.75 15.68 -8.17
N GLU A 57 7.80 17.00 -8.15
CA GLU A 57 7.67 17.80 -6.93
C GLU A 57 6.24 17.72 -6.37
N GLY A 58 6.09 17.59 -5.05
CA GLY A 58 4.79 17.42 -4.39
C GLY A 58 4.20 16.00 -4.42
N ALA A 59 4.73 15.11 -5.28
CA ALA A 59 4.36 13.70 -5.30
C ALA A 59 4.99 12.95 -4.11
N ARG A 60 4.30 11.92 -3.60
CA ARG A 60 4.81 11.05 -2.55
C ARG A 60 4.55 9.59 -2.90
N THR A 61 5.56 8.75 -2.71
CA THR A 61 5.44 7.32 -2.97
C THR A 61 4.27 6.73 -2.19
N CYS A 62 3.43 6.00 -2.91
CA CYS A 62 2.21 5.37 -2.41
C CYS A 62 2.07 3.97 -3.01
N GLN A 63 1.20 3.16 -2.43
CA GLN A 63 1.12 1.75 -2.78
C GLN A 63 -0.28 1.16 -2.54
N GLY A 64 -0.50 -0.02 -3.09
CA GLY A 64 -1.74 -0.77 -2.91
C GLY A 64 -1.56 -2.21 -3.38
N ARG A 65 -2.49 -3.06 -3.00
CA ARG A 65 -2.50 -4.47 -3.40
C ARG A 65 -3.74 -4.76 -4.24
N THR A 66 -3.56 -5.49 -5.33
CA THR A 66 -4.68 -5.84 -6.21
C THR A 66 -5.57 -6.92 -5.59
N ASP A 67 -6.89 -6.75 -5.74
CA ASP A 67 -7.91 -7.72 -5.35
C ASP A 67 -8.17 -8.78 -6.45
N ALA A 68 -9.16 -9.64 -6.24
CA ALA A 68 -9.56 -10.68 -7.20
C ALA A 68 -10.00 -10.15 -8.58
N SER A 69 -10.38 -8.88 -8.66
CA SER A 69 -10.70 -8.20 -9.94
C SER A 69 -9.46 -7.57 -10.60
N GLY A 70 -8.28 -7.70 -9.97
CA GLY A 70 -7.05 -7.05 -10.38
C GLY A 70 -6.99 -5.57 -9.99
N ARG A 71 -7.94 -5.08 -9.19
CA ARG A 71 -8.02 -3.66 -8.80
C ARG A 71 -7.33 -3.41 -7.47
N ALA A 72 -6.46 -2.41 -7.42
CA ALA A 72 -5.84 -1.91 -6.22
C ALA A 72 -6.39 -0.50 -5.91
N ALA A 73 -6.80 -0.26 -4.68
CA ALA A 73 -6.91 1.10 -4.15
C ALA A 73 -5.54 1.52 -3.61
N ILE A 74 -5.16 2.77 -3.87
CA ILE A 74 -3.82 3.29 -3.56
C ILE A 74 -3.91 4.14 -2.29
N GLY A 75 -2.94 3.96 -1.40
CA GLY A 75 -2.79 4.72 -0.17
C GLY A 75 -1.39 5.33 -0.01
N THR A 76 -1.35 6.54 0.54
CA THR A 76 -0.15 7.32 0.85
C THR A 76 0.14 7.38 2.34
N PHE A 77 -0.83 7.82 3.16
CA PHE A 77 -0.64 7.94 4.61
C PHE A 77 -1.40 6.86 5.38
N SER A 78 -2.54 6.46 4.85
CA SER A 78 -3.37 5.36 5.33
C SER A 78 -3.73 4.43 4.17
N ILE A 79 -4.28 3.26 4.50
CA ILE A 79 -4.82 2.34 3.50
C ILE A 79 -5.93 3.06 2.73
N ASP A 80 -5.86 3.00 1.39
CA ASP A 80 -6.88 3.51 0.45
C ASP A 80 -7.21 5.01 0.54
N ASP A 81 -6.33 5.82 1.15
CA ASP A 81 -6.56 7.27 1.29
C ASP A 81 -6.22 8.08 0.03
N GLY A 82 -5.69 7.44 -1.00
CA GLY A 82 -5.36 8.05 -2.29
C GLY A 82 -3.89 8.45 -2.43
N ALA A 83 -3.62 9.26 -3.46
CA ALA A 83 -2.29 9.76 -3.79
C ALA A 83 -2.28 11.28 -3.89
N LEU A 84 -1.14 11.90 -3.56
CA LEU A 84 -0.94 13.33 -3.83
C LEU A 84 -0.82 13.56 -5.35
N ALA A 85 -1.27 14.73 -5.80
CA ALA A 85 -1.14 15.13 -7.20
C ALA A 85 0.34 15.11 -7.63
N GLY A 86 0.61 14.60 -8.83
CA GLY A 86 1.96 14.56 -9.37
C GLY A 86 2.22 13.39 -10.31
N ALA A 87 3.45 13.32 -10.81
CA ALA A 87 3.90 12.27 -11.71
C ALA A 87 4.46 11.07 -10.94
N TYR A 88 4.12 9.88 -11.40
CA TYR A 88 4.53 8.61 -10.80
C TYR A 88 5.03 7.62 -11.84
N LYS A 89 6.08 6.88 -11.48
CA LYS A 89 6.48 5.65 -12.18
C LYS A 89 5.95 4.46 -11.38
N VAL A 90 5.39 3.46 -12.03
CA VAL A 90 4.73 2.35 -11.32
C VAL A 90 5.53 1.06 -11.45
N SER A 91 5.69 0.34 -10.36
CA SER A 91 6.13 -1.05 -10.36
C SER A 91 5.00 -1.96 -9.90
N VAL A 92 4.94 -3.15 -10.48
CA VAL A 92 3.98 -4.20 -10.13
C VAL A 92 4.76 -5.50 -9.90
N ALA A 93 4.61 -6.09 -8.71
CA ALA A 93 5.25 -7.35 -8.35
C ALA A 93 4.24 -8.29 -7.72
N LYS A 94 4.25 -9.57 -8.10
CA LYS A 94 3.41 -10.61 -7.51
C LYS A 94 4.31 -11.71 -6.97
N ALA A 95 4.46 -11.75 -5.65
CA ALA A 95 5.12 -12.87 -5.00
C ALA A 95 4.37 -14.16 -5.33
N VAL A 96 5.08 -15.21 -5.77
CA VAL A 96 4.51 -16.55 -5.69
C VAL A 96 4.65 -17.02 -4.25
N GLU A 97 3.56 -17.49 -3.65
CA GLU A 97 3.66 -18.20 -2.38
C GLU A 97 4.40 -19.52 -2.63
N GLN A 98 5.70 -19.55 -2.38
CA GLN A 98 6.43 -20.80 -2.28
C GLN A 98 6.09 -21.42 -0.92
N ASN A 99 5.32 -22.52 -0.95
CA ASN A 99 5.19 -23.44 0.19
C ASN A 99 6.54 -24.06 0.63
N ASP A 100 7.64 -23.70 -0.04
CA ASP A 100 9.02 -24.08 0.27
C ASP A 100 9.81 -23.00 1.03
N SER A 101 9.17 -21.94 1.54
CA SER A 101 9.77 -21.02 2.52
C SER A 101 10.01 -21.68 3.89
N LYS A 102 10.69 -22.83 3.90
CA LYS A 102 11.20 -23.50 5.10
C LYS A 102 12.30 -22.70 5.82
N GLY A 103 12.74 -21.56 5.27
CA GLY A 103 13.74 -20.70 5.90
C GLY A 103 13.19 -19.53 6.72
N TYR A 104 12.00 -18.99 6.39
CA TYR A 104 11.49 -17.77 7.06
C TYR A 104 10.55 -18.07 8.24
N ASN A 105 9.82 -19.18 8.16
CA ASN A 105 8.83 -19.57 9.18
C ASN A 105 9.27 -20.79 9.99
N ASP A 106 10.56 -21.09 10.07
CA ASP A 106 11.07 -22.21 10.87
C ASP A 106 11.14 -21.82 12.35
N PRO A 107 10.30 -22.41 13.24
CA PRO A 107 10.34 -22.16 14.67
C PRO A 107 11.67 -22.57 15.33
N SER A 108 12.52 -23.35 14.64
CA SER A 108 13.84 -23.72 15.14
C SER A 108 14.80 -22.51 15.23
N LEU A 109 14.57 -21.47 14.43
CA LEU A 109 15.37 -20.23 14.44
C LEU A 109 14.98 -19.26 15.58
N VAL A 110 13.82 -19.46 16.22
CA VAL A 110 13.37 -18.70 17.41
C VAL A 110 13.69 -19.41 18.74
N SER A 111 14.66 -20.32 18.74
CA SER A 111 15.10 -21.02 19.96
C SER A 111 16.58 -20.78 20.28
N GLY A 112 17.03 -19.53 20.18
CA GLY A 112 18.42 -19.15 20.45
C GLY A 112 18.57 -17.83 21.22
N GLY A 113 18.32 -17.84 22.53
CA GLY A 113 19.01 -16.94 23.45
C GLY A 113 18.21 -15.77 24.03
N THR A 114 17.60 -16.00 25.20
CA THR A 114 17.51 -14.99 26.26
C THR A 114 18.88 -14.38 26.54
N GLY A 115 19.02 -13.07 26.39
CA GLY A 115 20.18 -12.34 26.90
C GLY A 115 20.61 -11.23 25.97
N ASN A 116 20.11 -10.02 26.20
CA ASN A 116 20.76 -8.81 25.71
C ASN A 116 21.79 -8.39 26.77
N PRO A 117 23.11 -8.58 26.60
CA PRO A 117 24.07 -8.00 27.52
C PRO A 117 24.27 -6.53 27.14
N ALA A 118 24.03 -5.67 28.10
CA ALA A 118 24.45 -4.27 28.06
C ALA A 118 25.97 -4.17 27.95
N GLY A 119 26.46 -3.25 27.11
CA GLY A 119 27.72 -2.52 27.32
C GLY A 119 29.04 -3.22 26.93
N GLY A 120 29.72 -2.62 25.94
CA GLY A 120 31.14 -2.28 26.07
C GLY A 120 32.20 -3.36 25.75
N SER A 121 33.01 -3.01 24.74
CA SER A 121 34.46 -3.29 24.65
C SER A 121 34.92 -4.71 24.30
N GLY A 122 35.15 -4.94 23.00
CA GLY A 122 35.97 -6.04 22.50
C GLY A 122 36.11 -5.97 20.98
N LEU A 123 37.28 -5.55 20.49
CA LEU A 123 37.60 -5.58 19.06
C LEU A 123 37.75 -7.03 18.60
N GLN A 124 36.71 -7.57 17.96
CA GLN A 124 36.84 -8.67 17.01
C GLN A 124 35.83 -8.45 15.90
N ALA A 125 36.34 -8.21 14.70
CA ALA A 125 35.57 -8.06 13.48
C ALA A 125 34.97 -9.43 13.09
N GLN A 126 33.96 -9.85 13.84
CA GLN A 126 33.01 -10.86 13.38
C GLN A 126 31.82 -10.08 12.87
N ASP A 127 31.66 -10.08 11.54
CA ASP A 127 30.47 -9.55 10.90
C ASP A 127 29.24 -10.23 11.55
N PRO A 128 28.43 -9.48 12.32
CA PRO A 128 27.28 -10.05 13.02
C PRO A 128 26.22 -10.61 12.06
N ASN A 129 26.31 -10.28 10.77
CA ASN A 129 25.42 -10.80 9.73
C ASN A 129 25.96 -12.06 9.04
N ALA A 130 27.18 -12.53 9.35
CA ALA A 130 27.78 -13.69 8.67
C ALA A 130 27.06 -15.02 8.97
N GLY A 131 26.39 -15.14 10.13
CA GLY A 131 25.49 -16.26 10.42
C GLY A 131 24.21 -16.15 9.60
N TYR A 132 23.56 -14.98 9.66
CA TYR A 132 22.34 -14.67 8.94
C TYR A 132 22.46 -14.91 7.43
N LEU A 133 23.57 -14.45 6.81
CA LEU A 133 23.86 -14.66 5.39
C LEU A 133 23.88 -16.14 5.00
N LYS A 134 24.41 -17.04 5.83
CA LYS A 134 24.43 -18.49 5.53
C LYS A 134 23.04 -19.11 5.58
N ASP A 135 22.18 -18.58 6.44
CA ASP A 135 20.86 -19.14 6.71
C ASP A 135 19.80 -18.64 5.69
N ILE A 136 20.00 -17.45 5.09
CA ILE A 136 19.13 -16.90 4.02
C ILE A 136 19.66 -17.10 2.60
N SER A 137 20.87 -17.63 2.45
CA SER A 137 21.44 -17.99 1.15
C SER A 137 20.76 -19.25 0.62
N GLY A 138 20.32 -19.23 -0.65
CA GLY A 138 20.10 -20.47 -1.39
C GLY A 138 21.38 -21.32 -1.44
N LYS A 139 21.30 -22.54 -2.00
CA LYS A 139 22.42 -23.51 -2.04
C LYS A 139 23.74 -22.97 -2.64
N ASP A 140 23.71 -21.79 -3.28
CA ASP A 140 24.84 -21.15 -3.96
C ASP A 140 25.18 -19.73 -3.44
N GLY A 141 24.72 -19.32 -2.25
CA GLY A 141 25.09 -18.01 -1.68
C GLY A 141 24.33 -16.80 -2.26
N GLN A 142 23.32 -17.05 -3.10
CA GLN A 142 22.42 -16.00 -3.61
C GLN A 142 21.24 -15.82 -2.65
N PRO A 143 20.77 -14.58 -2.40
CA PRO A 143 19.50 -14.35 -1.72
C PRO A 143 18.41 -15.20 -2.37
N LEU A 144 17.53 -15.80 -1.58
CA LEU A 144 16.36 -16.50 -2.12
C LEU A 144 15.51 -15.51 -2.92
N GLU A 145 15.71 -15.47 -4.24
CA GLU A 145 14.85 -14.70 -5.14
C GLU A 145 13.46 -15.31 -5.04
N THR A 146 12.52 -14.56 -4.45
CA THR A 146 11.12 -14.98 -4.43
C THR A 146 10.65 -14.98 -5.88
N PRO A 147 10.21 -16.12 -6.44
CA PRO A 147 9.77 -16.11 -7.82
C PRO A 147 8.62 -15.11 -7.99
N ASN A 148 8.70 -14.25 -9.01
CA ASN A 148 7.64 -13.31 -9.34
C ASN A 148 6.76 -13.96 -10.42
N ALA A 149 5.44 -13.98 -10.21
CA ALA A 149 4.50 -14.48 -11.22
C ALA A 149 4.41 -13.56 -12.44
N LEU A 150 4.92 -12.32 -12.32
CA LEU A 150 4.97 -11.33 -13.39
C LEU A 150 6.39 -11.21 -13.97
N PRO A 151 6.52 -10.82 -15.25
CA PRO A 151 7.81 -10.52 -15.86
C PRO A 151 8.62 -9.53 -15.02
N ALA A 152 9.91 -9.83 -14.81
CA ALA A 152 10.79 -9.10 -13.88
C ALA A 152 10.88 -7.60 -14.18
N LYS A 153 10.72 -7.20 -15.45
CA LYS A 153 10.75 -5.78 -15.84
C LYS A 153 9.68 -4.94 -15.13
N TYR A 154 8.53 -5.52 -14.78
CA TYR A 154 7.45 -4.81 -14.11
C TYR A 154 7.72 -4.58 -12.61
N ALA A 155 8.61 -5.36 -11.99
CA ALA A 155 8.95 -5.24 -10.57
C ALA A 155 9.80 -4.00 -10.25
N SER A 156 10.28 -3.27 -11.26
CA SER A 156 11.09 -2.07 -11.07
C SER A 156 10.54 -0.88 -11.84
N HIS A 157 10.40 0.25 -11.14
CA HIS A 157 9.98 1.54 -11.70
C HIS A 157 10.94 2.06 -12.79
N ALA A 158 12.17 1.55 -12.86
CA ALA A 158 13.13 1.92 -13.90
C ALA A 158 12.90 1.16 -15.21
N THR A 159 12.33 -0.05 -15.16
CA THR A 159 12.21 -0.97 -16.31
C THR A 159 10.77 -1.28 -16.71
N SER A 160 9.78 -0.93 -15.86
CA SER A 160 8.37 -1.25 -16.11
C SER A 160 7.80 -0.51 -17.32
N GLY A 161 8.29 0.71 -17.57
CA GLY A 161 7.73 1.62 -18.57
C GLY A 161 6.34 2.17 -18.19
N ILE A 162 5.84 1.87 -17.00
CA ILE A 162 4.51 2.29 -16.55
C ILE A 162 4.64 3.64 -15.84
N ALA A 163 3.87 4.63 -16.29
CA ALA A 163 3.81 5.94 -15.68
C ALA A 163 2.38 6.48 -15.67
N PHE A 164 2.02 7.14 -14.57
CA PHE A 164 0.74 7.82 -14.42
C PHE A 164 0.94 9.21 -13.84
N THR A 165 -0.03 10.08 -14.07
CA THR A 165 -0.09 11.40 -13.45
C THR A 165 -1.39 11.49 -12.68
N VAL A 166 -1.29 11.70 -11.37
CA VAL A 166 -2.46 11.89 -10.49
C VAL A 166 -2.86 13.35 -10.55
N GLN A 167 -4.12 13.62 -10.87
CA GLN A 167 -4.68 14.96 -10.98
C GLN A 167 -5.93 15.10 -10.12
N GLY A 168 -6.08 16.22 -9.41
CA GLY A 168 -7.24 16.48 -8.56
C GLY A 168 -8.18 17.52 -9.17
N PRO A 169 -9.38 17.70 -8.58
CA PRO A 169 -9.85 17.07 -7.34
C PRO A 169 -10.54 15.71 -7.54
N ASP A 170 -10.85 15.34 -8.79
CA ASP A 170 -11.63 14.12 -9.06
C ASP A 170 -10.82 12.84 -8.91
N ALA A 171 -11.50 11.73 -8.65
CA ALA A 171 -10.87 10.42 -8.52
C ALA A 171 -10.21 9.98 -9.84
N ASN A 172 -9.06 9.31 -9.74
CA ASN A 172 -8.35 8.76 -10.89
C ASN A 172 -8.48 7.23 -10.90
N ASP A 173 -9.01 6.68 -11.99
CA ASP A 173 -9.09 5.23 -12.21
C ASP A 173 -8.18 4.81 -13.37
N PHE A 174 -7.00 4.30 -13.04
CA PHE A 174 -6.00 3.86 -14.02
C PHE A 174 -6.18 2.38 -14.37
N LYS A 175 -5.76 2.03 -15.59
CA LYS A 175 -5.76 0.65 -16.07
C LYS A 175 -4.44 0.37 -16.77
N VAL A 176 -3.87 -0.81 -16.52
CA VAL A 176 -2.66 -1.28 -17.19
C VAL A 176 -2.82 -2.74 -17.59
N GLU A 177 -2.61 -3.01 -18.88
CA GLU A 177 -2.43 -4.35 -19.40
C GLU A 177 -0.93 -4.62 -19.53
N LEU A 178 -0.47 -5.66 -18.86
CA LEU A 178 0.90 -6.17 -18.94
C LEU A 178 0.94 -7.19 -20.11
N THR A 179 1.74 -6.93 -21.14
CA THR A 179 1.69 -7.70 -22.41
C THR A 179 3.00 -8.40 -22.80
N ASP A 180 3.95 -8.54 -21.88
CA ASP A 180 5.22 -9.23 -22.16
C ASP A 180 5.07 -10.76 -22.30
#